data_AF-U7V167-F1
#
_entry.id   AF-U7V167-F1
#
_cell.length_a   1.000
_cell.length_b   1.000
_cell.length_c   1.000
_cell.angle_alpha   90.00
_cell.angle_beta   90.00
_cell.angle_gamma   90.00
#
_symmetry.space_group_name_H-M   'P 1'
#
loop_
_entity.id
_entity.type
_entity.pdbx_description
1 polymer ?
#
loop_
_entity_poly.entity_id
_entity_poly.type
_entity_poly.pdbx_seq_one_letter_code
_entity_poly.pdbx_strand_id
1 'polypeptide(L)'
;MANSIDIYKYSDRELFIEKEYSKSLFISMKEMENKGFDVAEYNISCKVAIDNTENKYFVFIYYPKILSSNQRGGKGIIQIYVNSKTNATKLFFAR
;
A
#
# COMPACT_ATOMS: atom_id res chain seq x y z
N MET A 1 -16.37 -0.87 19.62
CA MET A 1 -16.64 -0.35 18.26
C MET A 1 -15.50 0.61 17.92
N ALA A 2 -14.40 0.08 17.38
CA ALA A 2 -13.15 0.82 17.22
C ALA A 2 -13.05 1.37 15.80
N ASN A 3 -13.39 2.65 15.63
CA ASN A 3 -13.12 3.42 14.42
C ASN A 3 -12.14 4.54 14.78
N SER A 4 -10.86 4.25 14.65
CA SER A 4 -9.80 5.23 14.41
C SER A 4 -8.55 4.44 14.06
N ILE A 5 -8.26 4.33 12.76
CA ILE A 5 -6.93 3.93 12.32
C ILE A 5 -6.12 5.21 12.36
N ASP A 6 -5.31 5.36 13.41
CA ASP A 6 -4.31 6.42 13.47
C ASP A 6 -3.34 6.23 12.31
N ILE A 7 -3.40 7.19 11.38
CA ILE A 7 -2.50 7.31 10.25
C ILE A 7 -1.17 7.83 10.81
N TYR A 8 -0.21 6.93 11.00
CA TYR A 8 1.13 7.34 11.39
C TYR A 8 1.83 8.03 10.22
N LYS A 9 1.83 9.36 10.31
CA LYS A 9 2.82 10.26 9.71
C LYS A 9 4.21 9.69 9.95
N TYR A 10 5.10 9.84 8.96
CA TYR A 10 6.51 9.44 9.00
C TYR A 10 7.11 9.72 10.38
N SER A 11 7.26 8.67 11.17
CA SER A 11 8.07 8.66 12.38
C SER A 11 9.48 8.32 11.94
N ASP A 12 10.48 9.00 12.50
CA ASP A 12 11.91 8.68 12.33
C ASP A 12 12.31 7.31 12.94
N ARG A 13 11.35 6.41 13.12
CA ARG A 13 11.52 5.04 13.60
C ARG A 13 11.50 4.13 12.38
N GLU A 14 12.54 3.31 12.26
CA GLU A 14 12.62 2.25 11.26
C GLU A 14 11.26 1.55 11.11
N LEU A 15 10.74 1.53 9.89
CA LEU A 15 9.55 0.75 9.51
C LEU A 15 9.84 -0.71 9.87
N PHE A 16 9.36 -1.15 11.03
CA PHE A 16 9.46 -2.53 11.45
C PHE A 16 8.43 -3.33 10.64
N ILE A 17 8.80 -3.69 9.42
CA ILE A 17 8.02 -4.60 8.58
C ILE A 17 8.20 -5.98 9.19
N GLU A 18 7.16 -6.49 9.85
CA GLU A 18 7.18 -7.87 10.33
C GLU A 18 7.56 -8.79 9.16
N LYS A 19 8.42 -9.78 9.42
CA LYS A 19 8.97 -10.68 8.41
C LYS A 19 7.90 -11.29 7.50
N GLU A 20 6.69 -11.50 8.03
CA GLU A 20 5.51 -12.00 7.32
C GLU A 20 5.12 -11.14 6.10
N TYR A 21 5.31 -9.81 6.16
CA TYR A 21 4.90 -8.91 5.08
C TYR A 21 5.99 -8.66 4.04
N SER A 22 7.26 -8.99 4.33
CA SER A 22 8.42 -8.64 3.50
C SER A 22 8.27 -9.05 2.02
N LYS A 23 7.90 -10.31 1.77
CA LYS A 23 7.68 -10.83 0.42
C LYS A 23 6.55 -10.10 -0.30
N SER A 24 5.44 -9.90 0.39
CA SER A 24 4.24 -9.27 -0.15
C SER A 24 4.48 -7.79 -0.46
N LEU A 25 5.28 -7.11 0.36
CA LEU A 25 5.69 -5.73 0.12
C LEU A 25 6.58 -5.62 -1.12
N PHE A 26 7.52 -6.55 -1.31
CA PHE A 26 8.34 -6.55 -2.53
C PHE A 26 7.48 -6.72 -3.79
N ILE A 27 6.49 -7.62 -3.74
CA ILE A 27 5.55 -7.83 -4.83
C ILE A 27 4.75 -6.56 -5.14
N SER A 28 4.22 -5.87 -4.11
CA SER A 28 3.47 -4.63 -4.32
C SER A 28 4.33 -3.49 -4.86
N MET A 29 5.58 -3.37 -4.42
CA MET A 29 6.53 -2.40 -4.99
C MET A 29 6.83 -2.68 -6.46
N LYS A 30 7.00 -3.94 -6.86
CA LYS A 30 7.19 -4.31 -8.26
C LYS A 30 5.97 -3.99 -9.13
N GLU A 31 4.76 -4.17 -8.59
CA GLU A 31 3.53 -3.78 -9.28
C GLU A 31 3.46 -2.26 -9.51
N MET A 32 3.87 -1.44 -8.53
CA MET A 32 3.97 0.01 -8.69
C MET A 32 4.94 0.40 -9.81
N GLU A 33 6.15 -0.16 -9.80
CA GLU A 33 7.18 0.09 -10.82
C GLU A 33 6.69 -0.31 -12.22
N ASN A 34 6.04 -1.48 -12.34
CA ASN A 34 5.47 -1.96 -13.61
C ASN A 34 4.36 -1.04 -14.16
N LYS A 35 3.69 -0.27 -13.30
CA LYS A 35 2.68 0.73 -13.67
C LYS A 35 3.29 2.12 -13.95
N GLY A 36 4.61 2.25 -13.85
CA GLY A 36 5.33 3.51 -14.09
C GLY A 36 5.33 4.47 -12.90
N PHE A 37 5.00 4.00 -11.69
CA PHE A 37 5.10 4.81 -10.49
C PHE A 37 6.50 4.70 -9.87
N ASP A 38 7.07 5.85 -9.51
CA ASP A 38 8.25 5.89 -8.66
C ASP A 38 7.84 5.70 -7.20
N VAL A 39 8.12 4.53 -6.63
CA VAL A 39 7.80 4.18 -5.24
C VAL A 39 8.44 5.16 -4.24
N ALA A 40 9.58 5.78 -4.59
CA ALA A 40 10.26 6.73 -3.71
C ALA A 40 9.44 8.00 -3.46
N GLU A 41 8.50 8.34 -4.34
CA GLU A 41 7.59 9.47 -4.18
C GLU A 41 6.43 9.18 -3.21
N TYR A 42 6.29 7.94 -2.72
CA TYR A 42 5.16 7.51 -1.91
C TYR A 42 5.55 7.12 -0.49
N ASN A 43 4.56 7.32 0.37
CA ASN A 43 4.43 6.82 1.72
C ASN A 43 3.69 5.50 1.70
N ILE A 44 4.20 4.48 2.40
CA ILE A 44 3.61 3.14 2.37
C ILE A 44 3.03 2.80 3.75
N SER A 45 1.77 2.39 3.80
CA SER A 45 1.17 1.72 4.96
C SER A 45 0.74 0.30 4.60
N CYS A 46 0.60 -0.57 5.60
CA CYS A 46 0.16 -1.95 5.43
C CYS A 46 -1.01 -2.24 6.37
N LYS A 47 -2.01 -2.99 5.88
CA LYS A 47 -3.08 -3.57 6.70
C LYS A 47 -3.43 -4.98 6.20
N VAL A 48 -4.08 -5.77 7.04
CA VAL A 48 -4.63 -7.08 6.66
C VAL A 48 -6.11 -6.92 6.31
N ALA A 49 -6.55 -7.57 5.24
CA ALA A 49 -7.95 -7.69 4.87
C ALA A 49 -8.32 -9.16 4.66
N ILE A 50 -9.55 -9.53 4.97
CA ILE A 50 -10.11 -10.85 4.67
C ILE A 50 -11.36 -10.63 3.83
N ASP A 51 -11.49 -11.32 2.70
CA ASP A 51 -12.68 -11.23 1.86
C ASP A 51 -13.77 -12.23 2.27
N ASN A 52 -14.92 -12.17 1.60
CA ASN A 52 -16.06 -13.05 1.87
C ASN A 52 -15.80 -14.55 1.61
N THR A 53 -14.69 -14.88 0.95
CA THR A 53 -14.23 -16.26 0.70
C THR A 53 -13.14 -16.70 1.67
N GLU A 54 -12.96 -15.97 2.77
CA GLU A 54 -11.92 -16.18 3.79
C GLU A 54 -10.48 -16.07 3.26
N ASN A 55 -10.28 -15.42 2.11
CA ASN A 55 -8.95 -15.17 1.61
C ASN A 55 -8.32 -13.99 2.35
N LYS A 56 -7.17 -14.23 2.98
CA LYS A 56 -6.35 -13.20 3.62
C LYS A 56 -5.52 -12.45 2.57
N TYR A 57 -5.52 -11.14 2.66
CA TYR A 57 -4.76 -10.21 1.83
C TYR A 57 -3.92 -9.28 2.70
N PHE A 58 -2.70 -9.02 2.26
CA PHE A 58 -1.89 -7.90 2.73
C PHE A 58 -2.16 -6.73 1.80
N VAL A 59 -2.61 -5.60 2.35
CA VAL A 59 -3.02 -4.43 1.60
C VAL A 59 -1.99 -3.33 1.84
N PHE A 60 -1.24 -3.01 0.79
CA PHE A 60 -0.26 -1.92 0.80
C PHE A 60 -0.90 -0.67 0.22
N ILE A 61 -0.88 0.42 1.00
CA ILE A 61 -1.48 1.68 0.62
C ILE A 61 -0.36 2.69 0.41
N TYR A 62 -0.30 3.27 -0.78
CA TYR A 62 0.68 4.25 -1.21
C TYR A 62 0.04 5.64 -1.24
N TYR A 63 0.54 6.54 -0.40
CA TYR A 63 0.12 7.94 -0.34
C TYR A 63 1.24 8.83 -0.89
N PRO A 64 0.98 9.78 -1.79
CA PRO A 64 2.04 10.67 -2.27
C PRO A 64 2.69 11.45 -1.12
N LYS A 65 4.02 11.58 -1.12
CA LYS A 65 4.77 12.40 -0.16
C LYS A 65 4.44 13.87 -0.28
N ILE A 66 4.25 14.35 -1.51
CA ILE A 66 3.95 15.75 -1.81
C ILE A 66 2.66 15.75 -2.64
N LEU A 67 1.63 16.41 -2.13
CA LEU A 67 0.44 16.77 -2.90
C LEU A 67 0.85 17.84 -3.90
N SER A 68 1.48 17.47 -5.02
CA SER A 68 1.95 18.47 -5.98
C SER A 68 0.75 19.18 -6.62
N SER A 69 0.68 20.50 -6.45
CA SER A 69 -0.35 21.36 -7.04
C SER A 69 -0.27 21.46 -8.57
N ASN A 70 0.86 21.00 -9.16
CA ASN A 70 1.14 21.11 -10.59
C ASN A 70 0.86 19.84 -11.40
N GLN A 71 0.48 18.73 -10.78
CA GLN A 71 0.00 17.56 -11.53
C GLN A 71 -1.52 17.64 -11.68
N ARG A 72 -1.97 18.31 -12.76
CA ARG A 72 -3.33 18.19 -13.29
C ARG A 72 -3.60 16.71 -13.61
N GLY A 73 -4.08 15.97 -12.62
CA GLY A 73 -4.24 14.51 -12.72
C GLY A 73 -3.89 13.72 -11.46
N GLY A 74 -3.65 14.38 -10.31
CA GLY A 74 -3.65 13.81 -8.95
C GLY A 74 -3.21 12.35 -8.87
N LYS A 75 -1.92 12.10 -8.56
CA LYS A 75 -1.47 10.77 -8.14
C LYS A 75 -2.27 10.38 -6.89
N GLY A 76 -3.40 9.70 -7.07
CA GLY A 76 -4.32 9.34 -6.00
C GLY A 76 -3.69 8.34 -5.04
N ILE A 77 -4.41 8.02 -3.98
CA ILE A 77 -4.01 6.95 -3.06
C ILE A 77 -4.08 5.63 -3.84
N ILE A 78 -2.97 4.90 -3.91
CA ILE A 78 -2.92 3.60 -4.60
C ILE A 78 -2.98 2.49 -3.56
N GLN A 79 -3.82 1.49 -3.79
CA GLN A 79 -3.94 0.33 -2.91
C GLN A 79 -3.63 -0.94 -3.70
N ILE A 80 -2.71 -1.75 -3.17
CA ILE A 80 -2.32 -3.03 -3.77
C ILE A 80 -2.61 -4.14 -2.75
N TYR A 81 -3.48 -5.04 -3.15
CA TYR A 81 -3.87 -6.21 -2.38
C TYR A 81 -3.04 -7.39 -2.87
N VAL A 82 -2.27 -8.00 -1.97
CA VAL A 82 -1.48 -9.20 -2.26
C VAL A 82 -2.08 -10.35 -1.47
N ASN A 83 -2.58 -11.38 -2.16
CA ASN A 83 -3.14 -12.56 -1.50
C ASN A 83 -2.04 -13.29 -0.70
N SER A 84 -2.28 -13.56 0.58
CA SER A 84 -1.24 -14.10 1.47
C SER A 84 -0.81 -15.54 1.12
N LYS A 85 -1.66 -16.30 0.40
CA LYS A 85 -1.38 -17.67 -0.02
C LYS A 85 -0.82 -17.72 -1.44
N THR A 86 -1.48 -17.03 -2.38
CA THR A 86 -1.17 -17.16 -3.82
C THR A 86 -0.24 -16.07 -4.36
N ASN A 87 -0.03 -14.98 -3.61
CA ASN A 87 0.71 -13.79 -4.05
C ASN A 87 0.08 -13.05 -5.24
N ALA A 88 -1.15 -13.39 -5.62
CA ALA A 88 -1.88 -12.67 -6.67
C ALA A 88 -2.16 -11.22 -6.24
N THR A 89 -1.97 -10.28 -7.16
CA THR A 89 -2.12 -8.84 -6.92
C THR A 89 -3.47 -8.32 -7.44
N LYS A 90 -4.07 -7.37 -6.71
CA LYS A 90 -5.16 -6.53 -7.20
C LYS A 90 -4.84 -5.07 -6.91
N LEU A 91 -4.90 -4.22 -7.94
CA LEU A 91 -4.57 -2.80 -7.87
C LEU A 91 -5.84 -1.95 -7.87
N PHE A 92 -5.91 -0.97 -6.97
CA PHE A 92 -7.01 -0.01 -6.90
C PHE A 92 -6.46 1.41 -6.80
N PHE A 93 -7.09 2.34 -7.52
CA PHE A 93 -6.85 3.76 -7.41
C PHE A 93 -8.01 4.39 -6.63
N ALA A 94 -7.72 4.87 -5.43
CA ALA A 94 -8.67 5.71 -4.70
C ALA A 94 -8.56 7.14 -5.25
N ARG A 95 -9.69 7.65 -5.75
CA ARG A 95 -9.87 9.03 -6.21
C ARG A 95 -9.98 9.97 -5.02
#